data_AF-A0A8S0PBP5-F1
#
_entry.id   AF-A0A8S0PBP5-F1
#
_cell.length_a   1.000
_cell.length_b   1.000
_cell.length_c   1.000
_cell.angle_alpha   90.00
_cell.angle_beta   90.00
_cell.angle_gamma   90.00
#
_symmetry.space_group_name_H-M   'P 1'
#
loop_
_entity.id
_entity.type
_entity.pdbx_description
1 polymer ?
#
loop_
_entity_poly.entity_id
_entity_poly.type
_entity_poly.pdbx_seq_one_letter_code
_entity_poly.pdbx_strand_id
1 'polypeptide(L)'
;MVKKRVPDWLNSSLWSSQAQQPQSPPGSNDSVESHVPAARGAAKSAVVESIVEPPVPVPPPNVSRPVEPPSSSVHSSTSVKGEVKDPLNSHNGSNYGNTNNSSYNSEEENGSSSNNSTIASIAAVGAHAGAAVGPVSSSLAKDISSQAQLLQELSRKIINMGELRRITSQGIPDGAGIRATVWKLLLGYLPPDRSLWPSELAKKRSQYKHFKEELLMNPSDITRQMEKSSLQNSEPDGEDKGFLSRSEITQGEHPLSLGKSSIWNQFFQDTEIIEQIDRDVKRTHPDMHFFSGDSAFAKSNQEALKNILIVFAKLNPGIRYVQGMNEILAPLFYVFKNDPTEENAVSAEADTFFCFVELLSGFRDNFVQQLDNSVVGIRATITRLSRLLKEHDEELWRHLEITTKVNPQFYAFRWITLLLTQEFNFADSLLIWDTLLSDPDGPQETLLRICCAMLVIVRRRLLAGDFTSNLKLLQHYPSTNISHLLYVADKLRTHSTG
;
A
#
# COMPACT_ATOMS: atom_id res chain seq x y z
N MET A 1 -18.51 -30.35 -0.34
CA MET A 1 -18.41 -30.09 1.11
C MET A 1 -16.94 -29.84 1.39
N VAL A 2 -16.49 -28.61 1.60
CA VAL A 2 -16.44 -27.92 2.89
C VAL A 2 -16.48 -26.41 2.62
N LYS A 3 -17.62 -25.75 2.92
CA LYS A 3 -17.66 -24.31 3.17
C LYS A 3 -17.04 -24.10 4.56
N LYS A 4 -15.75 -23.79 4.66
CA LYS A 4 -15.12 -23.39 5.94
C LYS A 4 -14.82 -21.90 5.93
N ARG A 5 -15.79 -21.20 6.52
CA ARG A 5 -15.77 -19.87 7.16
C ARG A 5 -14.46 -19.09 7.04
N VAL A 6 -14.48 -18.14 6.12
CA VAL A 6 -13.82 -16.84 6.32
C VAL A 6 -14.34 -16.25 7.65
N PRO A 7 -13.48 -15.71 8.55
CA PRO A 7 -13.92 -15.10 9.80
C PRO A 7 -14.99 -14.03 9.59
N ASP A 8 -16.00 -14.00 10.47
CA ASP A 8 -17.18 -13.13 10.33
C ASP A 8 -16.85 -11.62 10.27
N TRP A 9 -15.64 -11.19 10.65
CA TRP A 9 -15.20 -9.79 10.51
C TRP A 9 -14.75 -9.41 9.09
N LEU A 10 -14.31 -10.37 8.26
CA LEU A 10 -14.06 -10.12 6.84
C LEU A 10 -15.37 -10.01 6.04
N ASN A 11 -16.41 -10.72 6.49
CA ASN A 11 -17.78 -10.66 5.96
C ASN A 11 -18.68 -9.66 6.71
N SER A 12 -18.15 -8.98 7.72
CA SER A 12 -18.87 -7.94 8.45
C SER A 12 -19.14 -6.80 7.48
N SER A 13 -20.35 -6.27 7.57
CA SER A 13 -20.99 -5.20 6.77
C SER A 13 -20.18 -3.91 6.57
N LEU A 14 -18.94 -3.83 7.04
CA LEU A 14 -17.97 -2.80 6.70
C LEU A 14 -17.41 -2.95 5.28
N TRP A 15 -17.41 -4.14 4.67
CA TRP A 15 -16.70 -4.40 3.41
C TRP A 15 -17.60 -4.77 2.22
N SER A 16 -18.88 -5.08 2.45
CA SER A 16 -19.84 -5.40 1.41
C SER A 16 -20.86 -4.27 1.21
N SER A 17 -20.55 -3.29 0.37
CA SER A 17 -21.61 -2.44 -0.19
C SER A 17 -22.31 -3.22 -1.30
N GLN A 18 -23.46 -3.85 -0.99
CA GLN A 18 -24.39 -4.26 -2.04
C GLN A 18 -24.90 -2.99 -2.73
N ALA A 19 -24.55 -2.82 -4.00
CA ALA A 19 -25.22 -1.85 -4.86
C ALA A 19 -26.70 -2.26 -4.94
N GLN A 20 -27.58 -1.53 -4.24
CA GLN A 20 -29.02 -1.66 -4.43
C GLN A 20 -29.35 -1.16 -5.84
N GLN A 21 -29.72 -2.09 -6.72
CA GLN A 21 -30.37 -1.74 -7.98
C GLN A 21 -31.72 -1.07 -7.68
N PRO A 22 -32.10 -0.02 -8.42
CA PRO A 22 -33.42 0.59 -8.27
C PRO A 22 -34.49 -0.42 -8.67
N GLN A 23 -35.38 -0.74 -7.73
CA GLN A 23 -36.55 -1.58 -7.98
C GLN A 23 -37.56 -0.81 -8.84
N SER A 24 -37.95 -1.42 -9.95
CA SER A 24 -39.07 -1.02 -10.80
C SER A 24 -40.39 -1.07 -10.01
N PRO A 25 -41.35 -0.15 -10.27
CA PRO A 25 -42.62 -0.14 -9.56
C PRO A 25 -43.50 -1.33 -9.99
N PRO A 26 -44.27 -1.94 -9.07
CA PRO A 26 -45.15 -3.05 -9.42
C PRO A 26 -46.40 -2.52 -10.13
N GLY A 27 -46.68 -3.09 -11.30
CA GLY A 27 -47.95 -2.91 -11.99
C GLY A 27 -49.09 -3.60 -11.25
N SER A 28 -50.17 -2.86 -11.01
CA SER A 28 -51.42 -3.36 -10.44
C SER A 28 -52.49 -3.43 -11.54
N ASN A 29 -52.88 -4.65 -11.91
CA ASN A 29 -54.20 -4.94 -12.47
C ASN A 29 -54.95 -5.75 -11.41
N ASP A 30 -55.98 -5.17 -10.80
CA ASP A 30 -57.33 -5.76 -10.87
C ASP A 30 -58.38 -4.83 -10.26
N SER A 31 -59.56 -4.94 -10.87
CA SER A 31 -60.75 -4.09 -10.75
C SER A 31 -61.54 -4.35 -9.45
N VAL A 32 -62.32 -3.35 -9.00
CA VAL A 32 -63.79 -3.41 -8.73
C VAL A 32 -64.27 -2.23 -7.85
N GLU A 33 -65.15 -1.44 -8.45
CA GLU A 33 -66.36 -0.70 -7.99
C GLU A 33 -66.41 0.30 -6.81
N SER A 34 -66.81 1.52 -7.21
CA SER A 34 -67.95 2.34 -6.70
C SER A 34 -67.84 3.09 -5.35
N HIS A 35 -67.75 4.43 -5.40
CA HIS A 35 -68.86 5.36 -5.13
C HIS A 35 -68.35 6.83 -5.00
N VAL A 36 -69.04 7.73 -5.72
CA VAL A 36 -69.01 9.22 -5.64
C VAL A 36 -70.22 9.62 -4.73
N PRO A 37 -70.41 10.84 -4.14
CA PRO A 37 -69.90 12.12 -4.66
C PRO A 37 -69.62 13.33 -3.70
N ALA A 38 -69.03 14.36 -4.34
CA ALA A 38 -69.15 15.82 -4.13
C ALA A 38 -68.52 16.46 -2.84
N ALA A 39 -67.96 17.69 -2.81
CA ALA A 39 -68.15 18.90 -3.62
C ALA A 39 -67.03 19.97 -3.36
N ARG A 40 -66.83 20.86 -4.35
CA ARG A 40 -66.28 22.26 -4.31
C ARG A 40 -64.79 22.44 -3.90
N GLY A 41 -63.92 23.17 -4.61
CA GLY A 41 -64.01 24.08 -5.76
C GLY A 41 -63.03 25.25 -5.56
N ALA A 42 -62.12 25.51 -6.50
CA ALA A 42 -61.58 26.82 -6.85
C ALA A 42 -60.46 26.68 -7.91
N ALA A 43 -60.63 27.37 -9.02
CA ALA A 43 -59.71 27.44 -10.15
C ALA A 43 -58.56 28.44 -9.91
N LYS A 44 -57.41 28.22 -10.57
CA LYS A 44 -56.58 29.29 -11.17
C LYS A 44 -55.58 28.70 -12.19
N SER A 45 -55.32 29.52 -13.21
CA SER A 45 -54.77 29.21 -14.54
C SER A 45 -53.34 28.70 -14.62
N ALA A 46 -53.11 28.00 -15.73
CA ALA A 46 -51.84 27.57 -16.30
C ALA A 46 -50.88 28.72 -16.63
N VAL A 47 -49.59 28.47 -16.38
CA VAL A 47 -48.46 28.96 -17.18
C VAL A 47 -47.49 27.78 -17.33
N VAL A 48 -47.28 27.38 -18.59
CA VAL A 48 -46.31 26.36 -19.00
C VAL A 48 -44.98 27.09 -19.18
N GLU A 49 -44.00 26.82 -18.32
CA GLU A 49 -42.61 27.20 -18.54
C GLU A 49 -41.80 25.93 -18.82
N SER A 50 -41.29 25.87 -20.06
CA SER A 50 -40.44 24.80 -20.57
C SER A 50 -39.08 24.82 -19.88
N ILE A 51 -38.77 23.73 -19.18
CA ILE A 51 -37.42 23.43 -18.69
C ILE A 51 -36.58 23.04 -19.91
N VAL A 52 -35.68 23.93 -20.31
CA VAL A 52 -34.66 23.66 -21.33
C VAL A 52 -33.53 22.87 -20.66
N GLU A 53 -33.44 21.57 -20.97
CA GLU A 53 -32.26 20.76 -20.67
C GLU A 53 -31.06 21.26 -21.48
N PRO A 54 -29.84 21.30 -20.90
CA PRO A 54 -28.62 21.61 -21.65
C PRO A 54 -28.31 20.48 -22.65
N PRO A 55 -27.77 20.80 -23.84
CA PRO A 55 -27.51 19.79 -24.87
C PRO A 55 -26.43 18.79 -24.45
N VAL A 56 -26.71 17.52 -24.70
CA VAL A 56 -25.76 16.40 -24.59
C VAL A 56 -24.59 16.60 -25.58
N PRO A 57 -23.32 16.39 -25.20
CA PRO A 57 -22.22 16.47 -26.13
C PRO A 57 -22.32 15.37 -27.20
N VAL A 58 -22.37 15.77 -28.48
CA VAL A 58 -22.28 14.85 -29.61
C VAL A 58 -20.82 14.38 -29.75
N PRO A 59 -20.53 13.07 -29.84
CA PRO A 59 -19.18 12.60 -30.10
C PRO A 59 -18.72 13.02 -31.51
N PRO A 60 -17.42 13.32 -31.72
CA PRO A 60 -16.92 13.68 -33.05
C PRO A 60 -17.06 12.49 -34.03
N PRO A 61 -17.22 12.76 -35.34
CA PRO A 61 -17.31 11.70 -36.33
C PRO A 61 -15.99 10.94 -36.45
N ASN A 62 -16.07 9.63 -36.73
CA ASN A 62 -14.92 8.78 -37.03
C ASN A 62 -14.14 9.36 -38.24
N VAL A 63 -12.92 9.81 -38.00
CA VAL A 63 -11.98 10.13 -39.09
C VAL A 63 -11.32 8.83 -39.54
N SER A 64 -11.75 8.36 -40.71
CA SER A 64 -11.11 7.28 -41.44
C SER A 64 -9.65 7.63 -41.73
N ARG A 65 -8.74 6.75 -41.28
CA ARG A 65 -7.29 6.82 -41.54
C ARG A 65 -7.01 6.69 -43.05
N PRO A 66 -6.30 7.62 -43.71
CA PRO A 66 -5.82 7.39 -45.07
C PRO A 66 -4.60 6.46 -45.05
N VAL A 67 -4.59 5.52 -45.99
CA VAL A 67 -3.50 4.58 -46.28
C VAL A 67 -2.41 5.30 -47.06
N GLU A 68 -1.15 5.27 -46.59
CA GLU A 68 0.02 5.64 -47.38
C GLU A 68 0.67 4.40 -48.02
N PRO A 69 0.90 4.39 -49.35
CA PRO A 69 1.81 3.46 -50.03
C PRO A 69 3.20 4.11 -50.24
N PRO A 70 4.22 3.31 -50.63
CA PRO A 70 5.61 3.54 -50.27
C PRO A 70 6.35 4.47 -51.24
N SER A 71 7.39 5.16 -50.77
CA SER A 71 8.33 5.87 -51.64
C SER A 71 9.78 5.44 -51.39
N SER A 72 10.31 4.85 -52.46
CA SER A 72 11.72 4.65 -52.75
C SER A 72 12.44 5.96 -53.05
N SER A 73 13.75 5.92 -52.77
CA SER A 73 14.90 6.74 -53.17
C SER A 73 14.84 7.69 -54.40
N VAL A 74 15.88 8.55 -54.43
CA VAL A 74 16.55 9.28 -55.55
C VAL A 74 15.97 10.69 -55.86
N HIS A 75 16.70 11.82 -55.82
CA HIS A 75 17.81 12.28 -56.71
C HIS A 75 18.44 13.61 -56.19
N SER A 76 19.76 13.75 -55.97
CA SER A 76 20.92 14.12 -56.86
C SER A 76 21.11 15.64 -57.07
N SER A 77 22.27 16.30 -57.22
CA SER A 77 23.72 16.04 -57.49
C SER A 77 24.48 17.39 -57.20
N THR A 78 25.80 17.55 -56.97
CA THR A 78 26.95 17.36 -57.91
C THR A 78 28.33 17.73 -57.24
N SER A 79 29.41 16.96 -57.55
CA SER A 79 30.88 17.29 -57.67
C SER A 79 31.73 17.75 -56.44
N VAL A 80 33.01 17.37 -56.19
CA VAL A 80 34.10 16.68 -56.94
C VAL A 80 35.30 16.28 -56.01
N LYS A 81 35.99 15.16 -56.36
CA LYS A 81 37.43 14.74 -56.21
C LYS A 81 38.04 14.02 -54.97
N GLY A 82 38.66 12.86 -55.27
CA GLY A 82 39.98 12.36 -54.79
C GLY A 82 39.95 11.16 -53.84
N GLU A 83 40.05 9.89 -54.30
CA GLU A 83 41.28 9.04 -54.36
C GLU A 83 42.03 8.90 -53.00
N VAL A 84 42.41 7.74 -52.43
CA VAL A 84 42.72 6.39 -52.95
C VAL A 84 43.02 5.41 -51.77
N LYS A 85 42.80 4.09 -52.00
CA LYS A 85 43.37 2.85 -51.37
C LYS A 85 42.70 2.16 -50.15
N ASP A 86 41.89 1.16 -50.50
CA ASP A 86 41.71 -0.20 -49.91
C ASP A 86 42.99 -1.09 -50.07
N PRO A 87 43.05 -2.40 -49.67
CA PRO A 87 41.99 -3.36 -49.21
C PRO A 87 42.35 -4.18 -47.94
N LEU A 88 41.39 -4.62 -47.10
CA LEU A 88 40.52 -5.81 -47.17
C LEU A 88 41.23 -7.18 -47.20
N ASN A 89 40.87 -8.10 -46.28
CA ASN A 89 40.01 -9.27 -46.56
C ASN A 89 39.85 -10.16 -45.29
N SER A 90 38.63 -10.54 -44.84
CA SER A 90 37.72 -11.58 -45.39
C SER A 90 38.11 -12.99 -44.91
N HIS A 91 37.27 -13.94 -44.51
CA HIS A 91 35.81 -14.13 -44.48
C HIS A 91 35.48 -15.39 -43.63
N ASN A 92 34.22 -15.49 -43.21
CA ASN A 92 33.36 -16.68 -43.08
C ASN A 92 33.72 -17.88 -42.20
N GLY A 93 32.69 -18.34 -41.46
CA GLY A 93 32.09 -19.64 -41.78
C GLY A 93 32.00 -20.68 -40.66
N SER A 94 30.91 -20.59 -39.89
CA SER A 94 30.04 -21.66 -39.39
C SER A 94 30.50 -23.14 -39.34
N ASN A 95 30.36 -23.69 -38.12
CA ASN A 95 29.62 -24.92 -37.75
C ASN A 95 30.33 -26.29 -37.58
N TYR A 96 29.80 -27.02 -36.57
CA TYR A 96 29.92 -28.46 -36.21
C TYR A 96 31.17 -28.98 -35.47
N GLY A 97 30.92 -29.76 -34.40
CA GLY A 97 31.75 -30.92 -34.08
C GLY A 97 32.22 -31.11 -32.63
N ASN A 98 31.32 -31.60 -31.78
CA ASN A 98 31.50 -32.57 -30.69
C ASN A 98 32.91 -33.19 -30.48
N THR A 99 33.42 -33.23 -29.23
CA THR A 99 33.82 -34.42 -28.44
C THR A 99 34.94 -34.19 -27.38
N ASN A 100 34.70 -34.79 -26.21
CA ASN A 100 35.62 -35.43 -25.26
C ASN A 100 36.63 -34.62 -24.41
N ASN A 101 36.24 -34.43 -23.15
CA ASN A 101 36.79 -35.07 -21.94
C ASN A 101 38.33 -35.17 -21.77
N SER A 102 38.87 -34.51 -20.74
CA SER A 102 39.94 -35.09 -19.91
C SER A 102 39.88 -34.52 -18.49
N SER A 103 39.85 -35.44 -17.54
CA SER A 103 39.94 -35.24 -16.10
C SER A 103 41.40 -35.04 -15.68
N TYR A 104 41.64 -34.19 -14.68
CA TYR A 104 42.70 -34.39 -13.67
C TYR A 104 42.24 -33.82 -12.32
N ASN A 105 42.04 -34.74 -11.37
CA ASN A 105 42.41 -34.74 -9.95
C ASN A 105 43.44 -33.66 -9.53
N SER A 106 43.59 -33.18 -8.30
CA SER A 106 43.00 -33.33 -6.96
C SER A 106 43.82 -32.33 -6.12
N GLU A 107 43.27 -31.70 -5.09
CA GLU A 107 43.98 -31.51 -3.81
C GLU A 107 43.03 -30.92 -2.76
N GLU A 108 42.92 -31.65 -1.66
CA GLU A 108 42.24 -31.31 -0.42
C GLU A 108 43.12 -30.33 0.38
N GLU A 109 42.54 -29.30 0.99
CA GLU A 109 43.07 -28.79 2.26
C GLU A 109 41.94 -28.45 3.24
N ASN A 110 42.04 -29.09 4.40
CA ASN A 110 41.28 -28.86 5.61
C ASN A 110 41.57 -27.47 6.19
N GLY A 111 40.54 -26.80 6.71
CA GLY A 111 40.70 -25.56 7.46
C GLY A 111 39.49 -25.26 8.35
N SER A 112 39.44 -25.94 9.50
CA SER A 112 38.58 -25.57 10.63
C SER A 112 38.91 -24.17 11.14
N SER A 113 37.91 -23.31 11.32
CA SER A 113 37.93 -22.34 12.43
C SER A 113 36.52 -21.89 12.78
N SER A 114 36.10 -22.30 13.98
CA SER A 114 35.15 -21.57 14.83
C SER A 114 35.58 -20.10 14.96
N ASN A 115 34.63 -19.18 15.18
CA ASN A 115 34.77 -18.17 16.23
C ASN A 115 33.42 -17.49 16.53
N ASN A 116 33.07 -17.57 17.80
CA ASN A 116 31.95 -16.93 18.45
C ASN A 116 32.14 -15.41 18.59
N SER A 117 31.00 -14.71 18.68
CA SER A 117 30.69 -13.53 19.50
C SER A 117 31.84 -12.66 20.04
N THR A 118 31.77 -11.36 19.78
CA THR A 118 32.16 -10.37 20.82
C THR A 118 31.42 -9.04 20.65
N ILE A 119 30.38 -8.88 21.46
CA ILE A 119 29.98 -7.59 22.02
C ILE A 119 30.86 -7.37 23.27
N ALA A 120 31.19 -6.10 23.52
CA ALA A 120 31.85 -5.53 24.70
C ALA A 120 33.38 -5.43 24.63
N SER A 121 33.87 -4.20 24.37
CA SER A 121 34.90 -3.53 25.18
C SER A 121 35.27 -2.17 24.56
N ILE A 122 34.66 -1.07 25.02
CA ILE A 122 35.33 0.25 25.07
C ILE A 122 34.98 0.91 26.39
N ALA A 123 35.79 0.63 27.41
CA ALA A 123 35.98 1.47 28.57
C ALA A 123 37.50 1.56 28.82
N ALA A 124 37.95 2.78 29.13
CA ALA A 124 39.31 3.19 29.49
C ALA A 124 40.31 3.50 28.36
N VAL A 125 40.34 4.78 27.95
CA VAL A 125 41.61 5.53 27.83
C VAL A 125 41.38 6.93 28.41
N GLY A 126 42.18 7.29 29.41
CA GLY A 126 42.16 8.61 30.05
C GLY A 126 43.08 9.63 29.37
N ALA A 127 42.72 10.90 29.57
CA ALA A 127 43.55 12.10 29.62
C ALA A 127 44.40 12.49 28.39
N HIS A 128 43.89 13.43 27.57
CA HIS A 128 44.39 14.81 27.49
C HIS A 128 43.64 15.65 26.43
N ALA A 129 43.54 16.96 26.72
CA ALA A 129 43.19 18.10 25.85
C ALA A 129 41.70 18.31 25.50
N GLY A 130 41.15 19.41 26.01
CA GLY A 130 39.74 19.77 25.92
C GLY A 130 39.31 20.39 24.60
N ALA A 131 38.09 20.05 24.19
CA ALA A 131 37.19 20.88 23.39
C ALA A 131 35.75 20.31 23.47
N ALA A 132 34.82 21.12 24.00
CA ALA A 132 33.36 21.06 23.91
C ALA A 132 32.66 19.68 23.67
N VAL A 133 32.17 19.06 24.75
CA VAL A 133 31.18 17.96 24.69
C VAL A 133 29.77 18.56 24.76
N GLY A 134 29.00 18.46 23.68
CA GLY A 134 27.57 18.81 23.59
C GLY A 134 26.63 17.74 24.17
N PRO A 135 25.29 17.93 24.10
CA PRO A 135 24.28 17.32 24.99
C PRO A 135 23.96 15.82 24.78
N VAL A 136 24.80 15.07 24.05
CA VAL A 136 24.55 13.69 23.56
C VAL A 136 24.37 12.68 24.71
N SER A 137 25.01 12.88 25.86
CA SER A 137 24.92 11.98 27.01
C SER A 137 23.52 11.92 27.64
N SER A 138 22.71 12.97 27.51
CA SER A 138 21.38 13.05 28.13
C SER A 138 20.28 12.34 27.33
N SER A 139 20.40 12.24 26.00
CA SER A 139 19.42 11.57 25.14
C SER A 139 19.55 10.06 25.27
N LEU A 140 20.77 9.54 25.17
CA LEU A 140 21.03 8.10 25.27
C LEU A 140 20.60 7.52 26.63
N ALA A 141 20.79 8.26 27.72
CA ALA A 141 20.33 7.84 29.05
C ALA A 141 18.80 7.76 29.13
N LYS A 142 18.08 8.67 28.46
CA LYS A 142 16.62 8.61 28.36
C LYS A 142 16.17 7.42 27.52
N ASP A 143 16.83 7.17 26.38
CA ASP A 143 16.51 6.05 25.50
C ASP A 143 16.70 4.71 26.21
N ILE A 144 17.78 4.56 26.98
CA ILE A 144 18.03 3.35 27.81
C ILE A 144 16.96 3.19 28.89
N SER A 145 16.58 4.27 29.57
CA SER A 145 15.53 4.23 30.59
C SER A 145 14.16 3.86 30.00
N SER A 146 13.80 4.45 28.87
CA SER A 146 12.56 4.15 28.14
C SER A 146 12.55 2.71 27.62
N GLN A 147 13.68 2.23 27.10
CA GLN A 147 13.84 0.84 26.67
C GLN A 147 13.64 -0.14 27.83
N ALA A 148 14.21 0.14 29.00
CA ALA A 148 14.04 -0.70 30.18
C ALA A 148 12.58 -0.75 30.65
N GLN A 149 11.88 0.40 30.64
CA GLN A 149 10.46 0.48 30.97
C GLN A 149 9.60 -0.33 29.98
N LEU A 150 9.88 -0.25 28.68
CA LEU A 150 9.17 -1.03 27.67
C LEU A 150 9.41 -2.53 27.83
N LEU A 151 10.65 -2.95 28.03
CA LEU A 151 10.96 -4.36 28.25
C LEU A 151 10.30 -4.89 29.52
N GLN A 152 10.23 -4.07 30.57
CA GLN A 152 9.51 -4.41 31.79
C GLN A 152 8.00 -4.58 31.52
N GLU A 153 7.39 -3.68 30.76
CA GLU A 153 5.97 -3.78 30.41
C GLU A 153 5.68 -5.01 29.53
N LEU A 154 6.52 -5.28 28.53
CA LEU A 154 6.43 -6.45 27.65
C LEU A 154 6.73 -7.78 28.39
N SER A 155 7.38 -7.73 29.55
CA SER A 155 7.64 -8.91 30.39
C SER A 155 6.42 -9.36 31.20
N ARG A 156 5.39 -8.52 31.32
CA ARG A 156 4.18 -8.84 32.07
C ARG A 156 3.37 -9.93 31.38
N LYS A 157 2.64 -10.71 32.17
CA LYS A 157 1.73 -11.75 31.64
C LYS A 157 0.59 -11.14 30.82
N ILE A 158 -0.01 -10.07 31.34
CA ILE A 158 -1.01 -9.25 30.67
C ILE A 158 -0.42 -7.85 30.56
N ILE A 159 -0.29 -7.37 29.33
CA ILE A 159 0.30 -6.07 29.03
C ILE A 159 -0.72 -4.97 29.28
N ASN A 160 -0.31 -3.92 30.01
CA ASN A 160 -1.15 -2.75 30.16
C ASN A 160 -1.05 -1.88 28.89
N MET A 161 -2.06 -1.96 28.03
CA MET A 161 -2.09 -1.20 26.79
C MET A 161 -2.09 0.32 26.99
N GLY A 162 -2.65 0.82 28.10
CA GLY A 162 -2.66 2.26 28.41
C GLY A 162 -1.25 2.76 28.73
N GLU A 163 -0.51 2.03 29.55
CA GLU A 163 0.87 2.37 29.89
C GLU A 163 1.82 2.16 28.70
N LEU A 164 1.61 1.08 27.92
CA LEU A 164 2.36 0.83 26.69
C LEU A 164 2.26 2.04 25.75
N ARG A 165 1.03 2.48 25.45
CA ARG A 165 0.74 3.65 24.61
C ARG A 165 1.37 4.94 25.16
N ARG A 166 1.36 5.12 26.48
CA ARG A 166 1.95 6.30 27.15
C ARG A 166 3.47 6.35 26.99
N ILE A 167 4.15 5.21 27.03
CA ILE A 167 5.60 5.15 26.87
C ILE A 167 5.98 5.29 25.39
N THR A 168 5.25 4.62 24.49
CA THR A 168 5.59 4.59 23.06
C THR A 168 5.20 5.86 22.29
N SER A 169 4.31 6.68 22.82
CA SER A 169 4.03 8.02 22.27
C SER A 169 5.22 8.98 22.34
N GLN A 170 6.26 8.65 23.12
CA GLN A 170 7.50 9.42 23.19
C GLN A 170 8.58 8.91 22.22
N GLY A 171 8.26 7.91 21.42
CA GLY A 171 9.17 7.22 20.51
C GLY A 171 9.63 5.87 21.07
N ILE A 172 9.88 4.91 20.18
CA ILE A 172 10.39 3.59 20.53
C ILE A 172 11.89 3.56 20.21
N PRO A 173 12.76 3.17 21.17
CA PRO A 173 14.19 3.04 20.90
C PRO A 173 14.51 2.01 19.82
N ASP A 174 15.52 2.30 18.99
CA ASP A 174 16.06 1.38 18.01
C ASP A 174 16.86 0.26 18.70
N GLY A 175 16.24 -0.90 18.93
CA GLY A 175 16.94 -2.06 19.50
C GLY A 175 16.05 -3.22 19.89
N ALA A 176 16.64 -4.42 19.91
CA ALA A 176 16.10 -5.65 20.49
C ALA A 176 14.70 -6.11 19.99
N GLY A 177 14.29 -5.72 18.78
CA GLY A 177 12.98 -6.12 18.23
C GLY A 177 11.78 -5.53 18.97
N ILE A 178 12.01 -4.53 19.82
CA ILE A 178 10.97 -3.93 20.67
C ILE A 178 9.91 -3.28 19.78
N ARG A 179 10.32 -2.47 18.79
CA ARG A 179 9.38 -1.83 17.85
C ARG A 179 8.50 -2.84 17.12
N ALA A 180 9.08 -3.94 16.65
CA ALA A 180 8.33 -5.00 15.98
C ALA A 180 7.23 -5.60 16.88
N THR A 181 7.56 -5.90 18.13
CA THR A 181 6.60 -6.45 19.10
C THR A 181 5.53 -5.42 19.46
N VAL A 182 5.93 -4.17 19.69
CA VAL A 182 4.99 -3.11 20.08
C VAL A 182 4.03 -2.75 18.96
N TRP A 183 4.50 -2.61 17.72
CA TRP A 183 3.61 -2.33 16.58
C TRP A 183 2.57 -3.44 16.39
N LYS A 184 2.97 -4.71 16.55
CA LYS A 184 2.03 -5.84 16.52
C LYS A 184 0.96 -5.75 17.63
N LEU A 185 1.30 -5.24 18.81
CA LEU A 185 0.33 -5.02 19.90
C LEU A 185 -0.57 -3.81 19.65
N LEU A 186 -0.01 -2.68 19.20
CA LEU A 186 -0.75 -1.44 18.94
C LEU A 186 -1.74 -1.60 17.78
N LEU A 187 -1.35 -2.36 16.77
CA LEU A 187 -2.20 -2.76 15.64
C LEU A 187 -3.06 -3.99 15.95
N GLY A 188 -3.22 -4.41 17.21
CA GLY A 188 -4.14 -5.50 17.57
C GLY A 188 -3.85 -6.87 16.96
N TYR A 189 -2.69 -7.06 16.31
CA TYR A 189 -2.27 -8.34 15.75
C TYR A 189 -1.94 -9.35 16.85
N LEU A 190 -1.29 -8.89 17.91
CA LEU A 190 -1.06 -9.66 19.13
C LEU A 190 -2.04 -9.25 20.23
N PRO A 191 -2.67 -10.20 20.94
CA PRO A 191 -3.50 -9.88 22.10
C PRO A 191 -2.64 -9.38 23.28
N PRO A 192 -3.21 -8.61 24.22
CA PRO A 192 -2.47 -8.17 25.42
C PRO A 192 -2.02 -9.32 26.34
N ASP A 193 -2.67 -10.49 26.26
CA ASP A 193 -2.26 -11.69 26.98
C ASP A 193 -1.15 -12.42 26.21
N ARG A 194 0.04 -12.43 26.81
CA ARG A 194 1.25 -13.02 26.22
C ARG A 194 1.16 -14.54 26.05
N SER A 195 0.38 -15.22 26.89
CA SER A 195 0.24 -16.68 26.81
C SER A 195 -0.40 -17.15 25.51
N LEU A 196 -1.15 -16.27 24.84
CA LEU A 196 -1.84 -16.56 23.58
C LEU A 196 -0.98 -16.30 22.34
N TRP A 197 0.16 -15.60 22.47
CA TRP A 197 0.96 -15.18 21.32
C TRP A 197 1.43 -16.33 20.43
N PRO A 198 1.98 -17.45 20.96
CA PRO A 198 2.46 -18.53 20.10
C PRO A 198 1.32 -19.13 19.28
N SER A 199 0.15 -19.30 19.88
CA SER A 199 -1.04 -19.84 19.20
C SER A 199 -1.56 -18.89 18.13
N GLU A 200 -1.66 -17.60 18.43
CA GLU A 200 -2.19 -16.62 17.47
C GLU A 200 -1.22 -16.41 16.31
N LEU A 201 0.09 -16.32 16.56
CA LEU A 201 1.11 -16.24 15.52
C LEU A 201 1.08 -17.46 14.61
N ALA A 202 1.07 -18.68 15.17
CA ALA A 202 1.02 -19.90 14.39
C ALA A 202 -0.23 -19.96 13.49
N LYS A 203 -1.39 -19.61 14.05
CA LYS A 203 -2.66 -19.56 13.33
C LYS A 203 -2.63 -18.54 12.18
N LYS A 204 -2.23 -17.30 12.45
CA LYS A 204 -2.18 -16.23 11.45
C LYS A 204 -1.15 -16.52 10.36
N ARG A 205 0.06 -16.95 10.73
CA ARG A 205 1.11 -17.33 9.76
C ARG A 205 0.67 -18.49 8.86
N SER A 206 0.00 -19.50 9.42
CA SER A 206 -0.59 -20.59 8.63
C SER A 206 -1.71 -20.10 7.72
N GLN A 207 -2.54 -19.16 8.18
CA GLN A 207 -3.62 -18.58 7.38
C GLN A 207 -3.08 -17.80 6.18
N TYR A 208 -2.06 -16.95 6.39
CA TYR A 208 -1.43 -16.22 5.29
C TYR A 208 -0.76 -17.17 4.29
N LYS A 209 -0.10 -18.23 4.78
CA LYS A 209 0.46 -19.27 3.90
C LYS A 209 -0.62 -19.88 2.98
N HIS A 210 -1.80 -20.16 3.53
CA HIS A 210 -2.93 -20.65 2.73
C HIS A 210 -3.40 -19.63 1.68
N PHE A 211 -3.53 -18.35 2.05
CA PHE A 211 -3.86 -17.29 1.09
C PHE A 211 -2.83 -17.18 -0.03
N LYS A 212 -1.54 -17.31 0.31
CA LYS A 212 -0.45 -17.27 -0.67
C LYS A 212 -0.54 -18.43 -1.65
N GLU A 213 -0.77 -19.64 -1.14
CA GLU A 213 -0.93 -20.85 -1.95
C GLU A 213 -2.15 -20.77 -2.87
N GLU A 214 -3.28 -20.23 -2.41
CA GLU A 214 -4.52 -20.14 -3.19
C GLU A 214 -4.51 -19.00 -4.21
N LEU A 215 -4.09 -17.80 -3.80
CA LEU A 215 -4.32 -16.57 -4.57
C LEU A 215 -3.17 -16.21 -5.52
N LEU A 216 -1.97 -16.75 -5.28
CA LEU A 216 -0.80 -16.54 -6.14
C LEU A 216 -0.58 -17.67 -7.15
N MET A 217 -1.50 -18.63 -7.27
CA MET A 217 -1.40 -19.68 -8.29
C MET A 217 -1.44 -19.09 -9.70
N ASN A 218 -0.59 -19.62 -10.57
CA ASN A 218 -0.61 -19.28 -11.99
C ASN A 218 -1.91 -19.80 -12.63
N PRO A 219 -2.58 -19.06 -13.53
CA PRO A 219 -3.78 -19.53 -14.22
C PRO A 219 -3.62 -20.88 -14.90
N SER A 220 -2.43 -21.18 -15.43
CA SER A 220 -2.13 -22.48 -16.02
C SER A 220 -2.18 -23.63 -14.99
N ASP A 221 -1.78 -23.37 -13.74
CA ASP A 221 -1.91 -24.32 -12.65
C ASP A 221 -3.37 -24.45 -12.19
N ILE A 222 -4.14 -23.34 -12.22
CA ILE A 222 -5.59 -23.32 -11.94
C ILE A 222 -6.35 -24.18 -12.97
N THR A 223 -6.13 -23.95 -14.26
CA THR A 223 -6.75 -24.74 -15.34
C THR A 223 -6.35 -26.21 -15.24
N ARG A 224 -5.07 -26.52 -15.01
CA ARG A 224 -4.58 -27.89 -14.83
C ARG A 224 -5.19 -28.57 -13.60
N GLN A 225 -5.45 -27.82 -12.52
CA GLN A 225 -6.07 -28.35 -11.32
C GLN A 225 -7.57 -28.60 -11.50
N MET A 226 -8.27 -27.72 -12.22
CA MET A 226 -9.66 -27.91 -12.64
C MET A 226 -9.81 -29.16 -13.52
N GLU A 227 -8.96 -29.30 -14.55
CA GLU A 227 -8.92 -30.49 -15.42
C GLU A 227 -8.66 -31.78 -14.62
N LYS A 228 -7.70 -31.77 -13.69
CA LYS A 228 -7.42 -32.92 -12.82
C LYS A 228 -8.57 -33.26 -11.88
N SER A 229 -9.27 -32.26 -11.34
CA SER A 229 -10.45 -32.47 -10.49
C SER A 229 -11.69 -32.96 -11.26
N SER A 230 -11.83 -32.58 -12.53
CA SER A 230 -12.88 -33.09 -13.41
C SER A 230 -12.66 -34.55 -13.81
N LEU A 231 -11.40 -34.95 -14.03
CA LEU A 231 -11.02 -36.34 -14.34
C LEU A 231 -11.14 -37.30 -13.14
N GLN A 232 -11.06 -36.79 -11.90
CA GLN A 232 -11.22 -37.60 -10.69
C GLN A 232 -12.69 -37.90 -10.33
N ASN A 233 -13.66 -37.22 -10.94
CA ASN A 233 -15.09 -37.46 -10.71
C ASN A 233 -15.73 -38.39 -11.75
N SER A 234 -14.97 -38.81 -12.76
CA SER A 234 -15.37 -39.82 -13.75
C SER A 234 -14.68 -41.15 -13.44
N GLU A 235 -15.42 -42.09 -12.84
CA GLU A 235 -15.02 -43.50 -12.76
C GLU A 235 -14.63 -44.00 -14.18
N PRO A 236 -13.50 -44.72 -14.35
CA PRO A 236 -13.08 -45.19 -15.66
C PRO A 236 -13.84 -46.47 -16.00
N ASP A 237 -14.99 -46.36 -16.66
CA ASP A 237 -15.66 -47.51 -17.25
C ASP A 237 -15.09 -47.76 -18.65
N GLY A 238 -14.44 -48.92 -18.81
CA GLY A 238 -14.27 -49.68 -20.06
C GLY A 238 -13.71 -49.00 -21.32
N GLU A 239 -12.48 -49.39 -21.68
CA GLU A 239 -11.93 -49.54 -23.05
C GLU A 239 -12.43 -48.58 -24.16
N ASP A 240 -11.63 -47.57 -24.54
CA ASP A 240 -11.47 -47.27 -25.98
C ASP A 240 -10.20 -46.45 -26.31
N LYS A 241 -9.78 -46.62 -27.57
CA LYS A 241 -8.53 -46.25 -28.23
C LYS A 241 -8.17 -44.75 -28.19
N GLY A 242 -6.92 -44.47 -27.82
CA GLY A 242 -5.93 -43.87 -28.72
C GLY A 242 -6.20 -42.53 -29.43
N PHE A 243 -7.16 -41.72 -28.98
CA PHE A 243 -7.31 -40.33 -29.41
C PHE A 243 -7.40 -39.43 -28.18
N LEU A 244 -6.47 -38.48 -28.04
CA LEU A 244 -6.61 -37.40 -27.07
C LEU A 244 -7.86 -36.61 -27.47
N SER A 245 -8.94 -36.70 -26.67
CA SER A 245 -10.13 -35.90 -26.87
C SER A 245 -9.73 -34.43 -26.78
N ARG A 246 -10.00 -33.67 -27.84
CA ARG A 246 -9.81 -32.22 -27.84
C ARG A 246 -10.88 -31.63 -26.94
N SER A 247 -10.54 -31.32 -25.69
CA SER A 247 -11.45 -30.66 -24.76
C SER A 247 -12.07 -29.42 -25.43
N GLU A 248 -13.39 -29.40 -25.57
CA GLU A 248 -14.12 -28.23 -26.04
C GLU A 248 -14.01 -27.14 -24.99
N ILE A 249 -13.19 -26.12 -25.27
CA ILE A 249 -13.08 -24.93 -24.41
C ILE A 249 -14.45 -24.26 -24.40
N THR A 250 -15.13 -24.29 -23.26
CA THR A 250 -16.43 -23.63 -23.12
C THR A 250 -16.26 -22.11 -23.29
N GLN A 251 -17.26 -21.40 -23.80
CA GLN A 251 -17.16 -19.95 -24.09
C GLN A 251 -16.81 -19.08 -22.86
N GLY A 252 -16.93 -19.61 -21.63
CA GLY A 252 -16.47 -18.97 -20.39
C GLY A 252 -15.00 -19.24 -20.01
N GLU A 253 -14.36 -20.23 -20.63
CA GLU A 253 -12.97 -20.63 -20.45
C GLU A 253 -12.06 -20.11 -21.58
N HIS A 254 -12.62 -19.36 -22.53
CA HIS A 254 -11.87 -18.81 -23.66
C HIS A 254 -11.08 -17.55 -23.24
N PRO A 255 -9.78 -17.42 -23.58
CA PRO A 255 -8.93 -16.28 -23.23
C PRO A 255 -9.34 -14.93 -23.83
N LEU A 256 -10.34 -14.91 -24.71
CA LEU A 256 -10.93 -13.69 -25.29
C LEU A 256 -12.39 -13.46 -24.86
N SER A 257 -12.89 -14.21 -23.87
CA SER A 257 -14.26 -14.07 -23.41
C SER A 257 -14.43 -12.76 -22.63
N LEU A 258 -15.27 -11.87 -23.17
CA LEU A 258 -15.58 -10.55 -22.60
C LEU A 258 -16.57 -10.62 -21.43
N GLY A 259 -16.98 -11.83 -21.01
CA GLY A 259 -17.89 -12.03 -19.89
C GLY A 259 -17.26 -11.56 -18.58
N LYS A 260 -18.01 -10.81 -17.77
CA LYS A 260 -17.57 -10.35 -16.43
C LYS A 260 -17.28 -11.51 -15.46
N SER A 261 -17.76 -12.71 -15.75
CA SER A 261 -17.55 -13.94 -14.97
C SER A 261 -16.47 -14.87 -15.54
N SER A 262 -15.77 -14.46 -16.60
CA SER A 262 -14.69 -15.26 -17.18
C SER A 262 -13.47 -15.24 -16.27
N ILE A 263 -12.90 -16.42 -16.03
CA ILE A 263 -11.62 -16.61 -15.33
C ILE A 263 -10.53 -15.74 -15.97
N TRP A 264 -10.58 -15.57 -17.30
CA TRP A 264 -9.62 -14.77 -18.05
C TRP A 264 -9.81 -13.26 -17.87
N ASN A 265 -11.04 -12.75 -17.79
CA ASN A 265 -11.28 -11.33 -17.54
C ASN A 265 -10.82 -10.94 -16.13
N GLN A 266 -11.11 -11.77 -15.13
CA GLN A 266 -10.56 -11.61 -13.78
C GLN A 266 -9.03 -11.68 -13.81
N PHE A 267 -8.45 -12.62 -14.56
CA PHE A 267 -7.01 -12.74 -14.72
C PHE A 267 -6.37 -11.51 -15.38
N PHE A 268 -6.97 -10.91 -16.41
CA PHE A 268 -6.41 -9.72 -17.05
C PHE A 268 -6.47 -8.49 -16.13
N GLN A 269 -7.57 -8.30 -15.40
CA GLN A 269 -7.66 -7.25 -14.37
C GLN A 269 -6.64 -7.47 -13.26
N ASP A 270 -6.48 -8.72 -12.81
CA ASP A 270 -5.45 -9.09 -11.84
C ASP A 270 -4.05 -8.84 -12.40
N THR A 271 -3.81 -9.10 -13.68
CA THR A 271 -2.50 -8.89 -14.33
C THR A 271 -2.12 -7.41 -14.35
N GLU A 272 -3.04 -6.52 -14.72
CA GLU A 272 -2.78 -5.07 -14.70
C GLU A 272 -2.43 -4.57 -13.29
N ILE A 273 -3.18 -5.04 -12.28
CA ILE A 273 -2.92 -4.72 -10.86
C ILE A 273 -1.56 -5.27 -10.43
N ILE A 274 -1.24 -6.53 -10.78
CA ILE A 274 0.02 -7.17 -10.45
C ILE A 274 1.20 -6.42 -11.09
N GLU A 275 1.08 -6.00 -12.35
CA GLU A 275 2.11 -5.21 -13.03
C GLU A 275 2.28 -3.82 -12.41
N GLN A 276 1.19 -3.20 -11.98
CA GLN A 276 1.24 -1.93 -11.25
C GLN A 276 1.97 -2.09 -9.92
N ILE A 277 1.64 -3.13 -9.15
CA ILE A 277 2.33 -3.48 -7.90
C ILE A 277 3.82 -3.73 -8.17
N ASP A 278 4.16 -4.49 -9.22
CA ASP A 278 5.55 -4.81 -9.56
C ASP A 278 6.38 -3.55 -9.86
N ARG A 279 5.82 -2.60 -10.62
CA ARG A 279 6.46 -1.31 -10.89
C ARG A 279 6.63 -0.48 -9.62
N ASP A 280 5.61 -0.44 -8.76
CA ASP A 280 5.61 0.36 -7.54
C ASP A 280 6.58 -0.20 -6.49
N VAL A 281 6.63 -1.52 -6.32
CA VAL A 281 7.58 -2.18 -5.41
C VAL A 281 9.02 -1.92 -5.85
N LYS A 282 9.33 -1.99 -7.15
CA LYS A 282 10.69 -1.71 -7.67
C LYS A 282 11.18 -0.30 -7.39
N ARG A 283 10.27 0.69 -7.33
CA ARG A 283 10.58 2.10 -7.05
C ARG A 283 10.39 2.50 -5.58
N THR A 284 10.07 1.56 -4.69
CA THR A 284 9.84 1.84 -3.26
C THR A 284 11.19 2.09 -2.57
N HIS A 285 11.36 3.27 -1.96
CA HIS A 285 12.59 3.69 -1.28
C HIS A 285 13.89 3.33 -2.04
N PRO A 286 14.13 3.93 -3.23
CA PRO A 286 15.24 3.59 -4.11
C PRO A 286 16.63 3.77 -3.48
N ASP A 287 16.74 4.67 -2.50
CA ASP A 287 17.98 4.98 -1.80
C ASP A 287 18.34 3.94 -0.72
N MET A 288 17.45 2.99 -0.43
CA MET A 288 17.65 1.98 0.61
C MET A 288 17.97 0.61 0.01
N HIS A 289 19.19 0.11 0.27
CA HIS A 289 19.62 -1.24 -0.15
C HIS A 289 18.72 -2.39 0.34
N PHE A 290 17.96 -2.15 1.40
CA PHE A 290 16.97 -3.10 1.92
C PHE A 290 15.83 -3.34 0.91
N PHE A 291 15.39 -2.29 0.20
CA PHE A 291 14.28 -2.32 -0.75
C PHE A 291 14.74 -2.33 -2.21
N SER A 292 15.89 -1.74 -2.51
CA SER A 292 16.38 -1.54 -3.87
C SER A 292 17.82 -2.03 -4.02
N GLY A 293 18.01 -3.03 -4.88
CA GLY A 293 19.33 -3.57 -5.19
C GLY A 293 19.25 -4.95 -5.86
N ASP A 294 20.36 -5.36 -6.46
CA ASP A 294 20.45 -6.64 -7.16
C ASP A 294 20.72 -7.85 -6.27
N SER A 295 20.96 -7.60 -4.98
CA SER A 295 21.20 -8.65 -3.99
C SER A 295 20.00 -9.59 -3.87
N ALA A 296 20.27 -10.87 -3.59
CA ALA A 296 19.23 -11.85 -3.34
C ALA A 296 18.33 -11.44 -2.15
N PHE A 297 18.91 -10.76 -1.15
CA PHE A 297 18.18 -10.25 0.00
C PHE A 297 17.16 -9.17 -0.38
N ALA A 298 17.58 -8.14 -1.15
CA ALA A 298 16.68 -7.09 -1.62
C ALA A 298 15.57 -7.64 -2.54
N LYS A 299 15.92 -8.56 -3.45
CA LYS A 299 14.95 -9.23 -4.32
C LYS A 299 13.93 -10.05 -3.53
N SER A 300 14.38 -10.77 -2.49
CA SER A 300 13.48 -11.50 -1.59
C SER A 300 12.53 -10.55 -0.85
N ASN A 301 13.00 -9.36 -0.44
CA ASN A 301 12.17 -8.36 0.23
C ASN A 301 11.14 -7.75 -0.71
N GLN A 302 11.54 -7.40 -1.94
CA GLN A 302 10.62 -6.93 -2.98
C GLN A 302 9.54 -7.97 -3.29
N GLU A 303 9.92 -9.23 -3.42
CA GLU A 303 8.98 -10.32 -3.67
C GLU A 303 8.00 -10.50 -2.50
N ALA A 304 8.45 -10.37 -1.25
CA ALA A 304 7.57 -10.39 -0.08
C ALA A 304 6.56 -9.22 -0.11
N LEU A 305 7.01 -7.99 -0.38
CA LEU A 305 6.13 -6.82 -0.51
C LEU A 305 5.09 -7.00 -1.61
N LYS A 306 5.52 -7.49 -2.78
CA LYS A 306 4.66 -7.80 -3.92
C LYS A 306 3.59 -8.83 -3.55
N ASN A 307 3.99 -9.92 -2.92
CA ASN A 307 3.07 -10.98 -2.51
C ASN A 307 2.00 -10.47 -1.53
N ILE A 308 2.40 -9.68 -0.54
CA ILE A 308 1.46 -9.07 0.42
C ILE A 308 0.44 -8.18 -0.30
N LEU A 309 0.90 -7.31 -1.20
CA LEU A 309 0.02 -6.39 -1.93
C LEU A 309 -0.94 -7.11 -2.88
N ILE A 310 -0.47 -8.17 -3.57
CA ILE A 310 -1.32 -8.97 -4.46
C ILE A 310 -2.39 -9.71 -3.65
N VAL A 311 -1.99 -10.38 -2.56
CA VAL A 311 -2.93 -11.08 -1.66
C VAL A 311 -3.95 -10.10 -1.11
N PHE A 312 -3.52 -8.92 -0.66
CA PHE A 312 -4.42 -7.87 -0.19
C PHE A 312 -5.42 -7.42 -1.26
N ALA A 313 -4.95 -7.11 -2.47
CA ALA A 313 -5.79 -6.64 -3.57
C ALA A 313 -6.85 -7.67 -3.98
N LYS A 314 -6.47 -8.96 -4.00
CA LYS A 314 -7.38 -10.06 -4.33
C LYS A 314 -8.43 -10.31 -3.24
N LEU A 315 -8.05 -10.19 -1.96
CA LEU A 315 -8.98 -10.35 -0.84
C LEU A 315 -9.95 -9.16 -0.68
N ASN A 316 -9.59 -7.98 -1.19
CA ASN A 316 -10.35 -6.74 -1.03
C ASN A 316 -10.79 -6.15 -2.37
N PRO A 317 -11.72 -6.76 -3.12
CA PRO A 317 -12.10 -6.33 -4.47
C PRO A 317 -12.73 -4.93 -4.54
N GLY A 318 -13.20 -4.39 -3.41
CA GLY A 318 -13.75 -3.04 -3.31
C GLY A 318 -12.72 -1.91 -3.22
N ILE A 319 -11.52 -2.18 -2.70
CA ILE A 319 -10.40 -1.22 -2.71
C ILE A 319 -9.38 -1.59 -3.78
N ARG A 320 -9.04 -2.88 -3.86
CA ARG A 320 -7.91 -3.42 -4.63
C ARG A 320 -6.60 -2.75 -4.21
N TYR A 321 -5.61 -2.72 -5.10
CA TYR A 321 -4.38 -1.98 -4.90
C TYR A 321 -4.57 -0.53 -5.34
N VAL A 322 -4.13 0.41 -4.51
CA VAL A 322 -4.05 1.84 -4.83
C VAL A 322 -2.59 2.27 -4.74
N GLN A 323 -2.11 2.98 -5.77
CA GLN A 323 -0.75 3.51 -5.81
C GLN A 323 -0.43 4.29 -4.52
N GLY A 324 0.67 3.94 -3.87
CA GLY A 324 1.07 4.49 -2.57
C GLY A 324 0.94 3.51 -1.41
N MET A 325 0.11 2.46 -1.54
CA MET A 325 0.04 1.39 -0.54
C MET A 325 1.39 0.69 -0.31
N ASN A 326 2.24 0.62 -1.33
CA ASN A 326 3.62 0.14 -1.23
C ASN A 326 4.46 0.96 -0.21
N GLU A 327 4.25 2.27 -0.15
CA GLU A 327 4.96 3.17 0.78
C GLU A 327 4.47 3.02 2.22
N ILE A 328 3.19 2.64 2.41
CA ILE A 328 2.61 2.34 3.74
C ILE A 328 3.11 0.96 4.21
N LEU A 329 3.21 0.00 3.29
CA LEU A 329 3.63 -1.36 3.61
C LEU A 329 5.12 -1.41 4.01
N ALA A 330 5.97 -0.61 3.37
CA ALA A 330 7.41 -0.65 3.52
C ALA A 330 7.90 -0.46 4.98
N PRO A 331 7.45 0.55 5.75
CA PRO A 331 7.79 0.70 7.17
C PRO A 331 7.46 -0.54 8.01
N LEU A 332 6.27 -1.11 7.86
CA LEU A 332 5.85 -2.32 8.59
C LEU A 332 6.78 -3.50 8.30
N PHE A 333 7.01 -3.75 7.00
CA PHE A 333 7.85 -4.86 6.56
C PHE A 333 9.29 -4.71 7.04
N TYR A 334 9.86 -3.52 6.93
CA TYR A 334 11.22 -3.23 7.39
C TYR A 334 11.37 -3.52 8.90
N VAL A 335 10.43 -3.05 9.71
CA VAL A 335 10.48 -3.23 11.17
C VAL A 335 10.39 -4.71 11.52
N PHE A 336 9.52 -5.49 10.87
CA PHE A 336 9.35 -6.91 11.18
C PHE A 336 10.44 -7.81 10.60
N LYS A 337 11.01 -7.44 9.45
CA LYS A 337 12.09 -8.21 8.82
C LYS A 337 13.42 -8.05 9.53
N ASN A 338 13.67 -6.89 10.15
CA ASN A 338 14.85 -6.62 10.97
C ASN A 338 14.67 -7.02 12.45
N ASP A 339 13.72 -7.90 12.76
CA ASP A 339 13.58 -8.48 14.10
C ASP A 339 14.83 -9.33 14.43
N PRO A 340 15.40 -9.21 15.65
CA PRO A 340 16.58 -9.99 16.05
C PRO A 340 16.30 -11.50 16.15
N THR A 341 15.02 -11.91 16.25
CA THR A 341 14.62 -13.32 16.31
C THR A 341 14.42 -13.84 14.89
N GLU A 342 15.25 -14.80 14.48
CA GLU A 342 15.20 -15.35 13.12
C GLU A 342 13.82 -15.90 12.73
N GLU A 343 13.13 -16.58 13.65
CA GLU A 343 11.77 -17.10 13.42
C GLU A 343 10.76 -15.99 13.03
N ASN A 344 10.86 -14.83 13.70
CA ASN A 344 10.02 -13.67 13.42
C ASN A 344 10.42 -13.01 12.10
N ALA A 345 11.71 -12.87 11.83
CA ALA A 345 12.23 -12.29 10.59
C ALA A 345 11.86 -13.12 9.35
N VAL A 346 11.82 -14.45 9.45
CA VAL A 346 11.36 -15.35 8.37
C VAL A 346 9.85 -15.21 8.17
N SER A 347 9.10 -15.08 9.25
CA SER A 347 7.63 -14.93 9.22
C SER A 347 7.16 -13.48 9.00
N ALA A 348 8.10 -12.54 8.76
CA ALA A 348 7.81 -11.12 8.64
C ALA A 348 6.77 -10.82 7.56
N GLU A 349 6.77 -11.56 6.44
CA GLU A 349 5.79 -11.38 5.36
C GLU A 349 4.35 -11.54 5.87
N ALA A 350 4.07 -12.63 6.59
CA ALA A 350 2.75 -12.91 7.13
C ALA A 350 2.34 -11.92 8.22
N ASP A 351 3.25 -11.62 9.15
CA ASP A 351 2.99 -10.66 10.23
C ASP A 351 2.72 -9.25 9.66
N THR A 352 3.44 -8.87 8.61
CA THR A 352 3.25 -7.60 7.89
C THR A 352 1.88 -7.55 7.24
N PHE A 353 1.44 -8.60 6.55
CA PHE A 353 0.13 -8.63 5.89
C PHE A 353 -1.01 -8.32 6.87
N PHE A 354 -1.07 -8.98 8.03
CA PHE A 354 -2.15 -8.74 8.98
C PHE A 354 -2.08 -7.36 9.64
N CYS A 355 -0.88 -6.90 10.00
CA CYS A 355 -0.70 -5.55 10.54
C CYS A 355 -1.08 -4.47 9.51
N PHE A 356 -0.77 -4.70 8.24
CA PHE A 356 -1.12 -3.81 7.13
C PHE A 356 -2.63 -3.76 6.90
N VAL A 357 -3.31 -4.90 6.92
CA VAL A 357 -4.78 -4.97 6.84
C VAL A 357 -5.44 -4.22 8.00
N GLU A 358 -4.96 -4.42 9.22
CA GLU A 358 -5.53 -3.77 10.39
C GLU A 358 -5.28 -2.26 10.37
N LEU A 359 -4.09 -1.82 10.00
CA LEU A 359 -3.78 -0.40 9.81
C LEU A 359 -4.70 0.23 8.76
N LEU A 360 -4.80 -0.36 7.58
CA LEU A 360 -5.65 0.16 6.49
C LEU A 360 -7.13 0.12 6.82
N SER A 361 -7.59 -0.77 7.70
CA SER A 361 -8.98 -0.81 8.13
C SER A 361 -9.43 0.54 8.73
N GLY A 362 -8.55 1.20 9.49
CA GLY A 362 -8.79 2.53 10.07
C GLY A 362 -8.75 3.68 9.05
N PHE A 363 -8.21 3.45 7.85
CA PHE A 363 -8.13 4.44 6.78
C PHE A 363 -8.94 4.05 5.54
N ARG A 364 -9.71 2.96 5.62
CA ARG A 364 -10.43 2.29 4.53
C ARG A 364 -11.10 3.29 3.59
N ASP A 365 -11.91 4.16 4.15
CA ASP A 365 -12.81 5.03 3.39
C ASP A 365 -12.04 6.08 2.57
N ASN A 366 -10.77 6.35 2.91
CA ASN A 366 -9.89 7.21 2.13
C ASN A 366 -9.37 6.55 0.84
N PHE A 367 -9.48 5.22 0.71
CA PHE A 367 -9.01 4.46 -0.45
C PHE A 367 -10.14 3.95 -1.34
N VAL A 368 -11.39 4.05 -0.90
CA VAL A 368 -12.56 3.65 -1.68
C VAL A 368 -12.96 4.80 -2.59
N GLN A 369 -12.66 4.70 -3.89
CA GLN A 369 -12.92 5.76 -4.87
C GLN A 369 -14.37 6.27 -4.89
N GLN A 370 -15.34 5.37 -4.66
CA GLN A 370 -16.76 5.74 -4.61
C GLN A 370 -17.10 6.64 -3.43
N LEU A 371 -16.28 6.64 -2.38
CA LEU A 371 -16.45 7.46 -1.18
C LEU A 371 -15.72 8.80 -1.28
N ASP A 372 -14.93 9.07 -2.32
CA ASP A 372 -14.14 10.31 -2.43
C ASP A 372 -14.97 11.58 -2.26
N ASN A 373 -16.20 11.60 -2.79
CA ASN A 373 -17.13 12.73 -2.68
C ASN A 373 -18.12 12.61 -1.51
N SER A 374 -17.99 11.57 -0.69
CA SER A 374 -18.86 11.32 0.46
C SER A 374 -18.38 12.07 1.71
N VAL A 375 -19.23 12.06 2.74
CA VAL A 375 -18.93 12.64 4.06
C VAL A 375 -17.90 11.84 4.87
N VAL A 376 -17.48 10.66 4.40
CA VAL A 376 -16.52 9.78 5.10
C VAL A 376 -15.22 9.55 4.32
N GLY A 377 -15.16 9.93 3.04
CA GLY A 377 -13.97 9.68 2.20
C GLY A 377 -12.88 10.73 2.34
N ILE A 378 -11.89 10.67 1.45
CA ILE A 378 -10.67 11.48 1.54
C ILE A 378 -10.93 13.00 1.56
N ARG A 379 -11.94 13.50 0.82
CA ARG A 379 -12.30 14.93 0.83
C ARG A 379 -12.83 15.37 2.20
N ALA A 380 -13.58 14.51 2.88
CA ALA A 380 -14.07 14.79 4.23
C ALA A 380 -12.91 14.82 5.24
N THR A 381 -11.96 13.89 5.11
CA THR A 381 -10.74 13.87 5.93
C THR A 381 -9.88 15.13 5.73
N ILE A 382 -9.70 15.58 4.47
CA ILE A 382 -9.00 16.84 4.15
C ILE A 382 -9.77 18.05 4.70
N THR A 383 -11.10 18.05 4.60
CA THR A 383 -11.94 19.11 5.20
C THR A 383 -11.78 19.13 6.72
N ARG A 384 -11.63 17.97 7.37
CA ARG A 384 -11.39 17.87 8.81
C ARG A 384 -10.04 18.48 9.20
N LEU A 385 -9.00 18.27 8.39
CA LEU A 385 -7.71 18.97 8.55
C LEU A 385 -7.86 20.49 8.45
N SER A 386 -8.58 20.97 7.42
CA SER A 386 -8.84 22.40 7.22
C SER A 386 -9.57 23.01 8.42
N ARG A 387 -10.59 22.31 8.94
CA ARG A 387 -11.32 22.72 10.14
C ARG A 387 -10.41 22.76 11.37
N LEU A 388 -9.57 21.76 11.57
CA LEU A 388 -8.61 21.73 12.68
C LEU A 388 -7.64 22.92 12.61
N LEU A 389 -7.14 23.26 11.41
CA LEU A 389 -6.31 24.44 11.22
C LEU A 389 -7.08 25.72 11.56
N LYS A 390 -8.33 25.85 11.11
CA LYS A 390 -9.17 27.01 11.41
C LYS A 390 -9.40 27.19 12.92
N GLU A 391 -9.63 26.09 13.64
CA GLU A 391 -9.85 26.10 15.09
C GLU A 391 -8.60 26.55 15.87
N HIS A 392 -7.40 26.20 15.41
CA HIS A 392 -6.15 26.51 16.12
C HIS A 392 -5.39 27.75 15.60
N ASP A 393 -5.51 28.10 14.32
CA ASP A 393 -4.83 29.23 13.69
C ASP A 393 -5.68 29.80 12.54
N GLU A 394 -6.73 30.54 12.90
CA GLU A 394 -7.67 31.10 11.93
C GLU A 394 -7.01 32.07 10.94
N GLU A 395 -5.97 32.81 11.37
CA GLU A 395 -5.22 33.72 10.50
C GLU A 395 -4.51 32.95 9.37
N LEU A 396 -3.79 31.88 9.72
CA LEU A 396 -3.13 31.03 8.74
C LEU A 396 -4.12 30.33 7.82
N TRP A 397 -5.23 29.81 8.37
CA TRP A 397 -6.29 29.19 7.59
C TRP A 397 -6.89 30.17 6.56
N ARG A 398 -7.26 31.40 6.99
CA ARG A 398 -7.78 32.44 6.08
C ARG A 398 -6.76 32.78 5.00
N HIS A 399 -5.48 32.90 5.34
CA HIS A 399 -4.44 33.22 4.35
C HIS A 399 -4.28 32.12 3.30
N LEU A 400 -4.29 30.85 3.70
CA LEU A 400 -4.16 29.73 2.76
C LEU A 400 -5.40 29.59 1.87
N GLU A 401 -6.60 29.58 2.43
CA GLU A 401 -7.80 29.27 1.64
C GLU A 401 -8.41 30.48 0.94
N ILE A 402 -8.39 31.66 1.57
CA ILE A 402 -9.07 32.85 1.05
C ILE A 402 -8.09 33.75 0.30
N THR A 403 -6.96 34.10 0.92
CA THR A 403 -6.00 35.06 0.35
C THR A 403 -5.21 34.45 -0.80
N THR A 404 -4.52 33.33 -0.53
CA THR A 404 -3.65 32.67 -1.51
C THR A 404 -4.37 31.61 -2.33
N LYS A 405 -5.56 31.15 -1.91
CA LYS A 405 -6.38 30.15 -2.60
C LYS A 405 -5.66 28.81 -2.83
N VAL A 406 -4.76 28.44 -1.92
CA VAL A 406 -4.11 27.13 -1.92
C VAL A 406 -5.09 26.09 -1.38
N ASN A 407 -5.66 25.30 -2.29
CA ASN A 407 -6.58 24.23 -1.90
C ASN A 407 -5.82 23.13 -1.11
N PRO A 408 -6.30 22.75 0.10
CA PRO A 408 -5.73 21.66 0.88
C PRO A 408 -5.50 20.35 0.13
N GLN A 409 -6.33 20.03 -0.87
CA GLN A 409 -6.20 18.83 -1.68
C GLN A 409 -4.84 18.73 -2.42
N PHE A 410 -4.20 19.86 -2.76
CA PHE A 410 -2.94 19.83 -3.54
C PHE A 410 -1.69 19.48 -2.73
N TYR A 411 -1.77 19.49 -1.40
CA TYR A 411 -0.67 19.08 -0.52
C TYR A 411 -1.10 17.98 0.44
N ALA A 412 -2.26 18.11 1.09
CA ALA A 412 -2.69 17.22 2.15
C ALA A 412 -3.15 15.84 1.65
N PHE A 413 -3.56 15.73 0.38
CA PHE A 413 -3.97 14.44 -0.18
C PHE A 413 -2.85 13.41 -0.02
N ARG A 414 -1.64 13.72 -0.49
CA ARG A 414 -0.46 12.84 -0.37
C ARG A 414 -0.06 12.60 1.09
N TRP A 415 -0.10 13.66 1.91
CA TRP A 415 0.25 13.56 3.33
C TRP A 415 -0.62 12.53 4.06
N ILE A 416 -1.93 12.58 3.81
CA ILE A 416 -2.92 11.73 4.46
C ILE A 416 -2.91 10.33 3.86
N THR A 417 -2.94 10.18 2.53
CA THR A 417 -3.05 8.86 1.90
C THR A 417 -1.79 8.03 2.01
N LEU A 418 -0.62 8.65 2.23
CA LEU A 418 0.64 7.95 2.42
C LEU A 418 1.12 7.96 3.90
N LEU A 419 0.29 8.40 4.84
CA LEU A 419 0.65 8.48 6.27
C LEU A 419 2.03 9.14 6.49
N LEU A 420 2.30 10.23 5.76
CA LEU A 420 3.51 11.05 5.80
C LEU A 420 4.83 10.35 5.41
N THR A 421 4.82 9.12 4.87
CA THR A 421 6.05 8.37 4.54
C THR A 421 6.90 9.01 3.44
N GLN A 422 6.32 9.92 2.65
CA GLN A 422 7.04 10.68 1.62
C GLN A 422 7.34 12.13 2.01
N GLU A 423 6.99 12.58 3.21
CA GLU A 423 7.35 13.94 3.69
C GLU A 423 8.64 13.95 4.51
N PHE A 424 8.95 12.81 5.10
CA PHE A 424 10.06 12.65 6.03
C PHE A 424 10.97 11.53 5.55
N ASN A 425 12.22 11.53 6.01
CA ASN A 425 13.09 10.40 5.75
C ASN A 425 12.56 9.15 6.49
N PHE A 426 13.06 7.98 6.09
CA PHE A 426 12.54 6.70 6.59
C PHE A 426 12.60 6.58 8.13
N ALA A 427 13.70 7.00 8.75
CA ALA A 427 13.87 6.93 10.21
C ALA A 427 12.87 7.85 10.94
N ASP A 428 12.69 9.08 10.44
CA ASP A 428 11.72 10.03 10.96
C ASP A 428 10.28 9.53 10.78
N SER A 429 9.98 8.85 9.66
CA SER A 429 8.68 8.20 9.44
C SER A 429 8.39 7.14 10.51
N LEU A 430 9.39 6.33 10.91
CA LEU A 430 9.21 5.34 11.99
C LEU A 430 8.86 6.01 13.32
N LEU A 431 9.51 7.13 13.67
CA LEU A 431 9.23 7.87 14.90
C LEU A 431 7.83 8.51 14.89
N ILE A 432 7.41 9.05 13.74
CA ILE A 432 6.04 9.55 13.56
C ILE A 432 5.04 8.41 13.74
N TRP A 433 5.34 7.23 13.17
CA TRP A 433 4.47 6.06 13.26
C TRP A 433 4.38 5.47 14.66
N ASP A 434 5.47 5.50 15.43
CA ASP A 434 5.44 5.14 16.86
C ASP A 434 4.37 5.97 17.60
N THR A 435 4.31 7.28 17.34
CA THR A 435 3.29 8.16 17.95
C THR A 435 1.89 7.91 17.38
N LEU A 436 1.79 7.81 16.06
CA LEU A 436 0.53 7.61 15.34
C LEU A 436 -0.20 6.33 15.77
N LEU A 437 0.53 5.24 15.98
CA LEU A 437 -0.04 3.96 16.42
C LEU A 437 -0.32 3.92 17.93
N SER A 438 0.39 4.71 18.72
CA SER A 438 0.26 4.71 20.18
C SER A 438 -0.91 5.54 20.69
N ASP A 439 -1.30 6.58 19.96
CA ASP A 439 -2.29 7.55 20.43
C ASP A 439 -3.67 6.91 20.71
N PRO A 440 -4.28 7.18 21.88
CA PRO A 440 -5.61 6.66 22.22
C PRO A 440 -6.74 7.19 21.34
N ASP A 441 -6.60 8.38 20.75
CA ASP A 441 -7.63 8.95 19.83
C ASP A 441 -7.61 8.25 18.45
N GLY A 442 -6.61 7.39 18.23
CA GLY A 442 -6.46 6.57 17.04
C GLY A 442 -5.54 7.18 15.97
N PRO A 443 -5.12 6.36 14.99
CA PRO A 443 -4.19 6.75 13.93
C PRO A 443 -4.64 7.96 13.12
N GLN A 444 -5.92 8.03 12.73
CA GLN A 444 -6.41 9.06 11.83
C GLN A 444 -6.46 10.44 12.50
N GLU A 445 -6.95 10.56 13.74
CA GLU A 445 -6.97 11.86 14.43
C GLU A 445 -5.55 12.35 14.73
N THR A 446 -4.66 11.43 15.10
CA THR A 446 -3.24 11.75 15.34
C THR A 446 -2.56 12.24 14.08
N LEU A 447 -2.78 11.55 12.95
CA LEU A 447 -2.28 11.99 11.65
C LEU A 447 -2.73 13.41 11.31
N LEU A 448 -4.01 13.73 11.50
CA LEU A 448 -4.52 15.07 11.23
C LEU A 448 -3.90 16.13 12.14
N ARG A 449 -3.67 15.82 13.43
CA ARG A 449 -2.95 16.72 14.34
C ARG A 449 -1.50 16.96 13.88
N ILE A 450 -0.81 15.92 13.42
CA ILE A 450 0.56 16.05 12.89
C ILE A 450 0.56 16.90 11.61
N CYS A 451 -0.35 16.64 10.67
CA CYS A 451 -0.52 17.47 9.47
C CYS A 451 -0.83 18.94 9.81
N CYS A 452 -1.66 19.20 10.82
CA CYS A 452 -1.94 20.56 11.27
C CYS A 452 -0.71 21.20 11.93
N ALA A 453 0.03 20.45 12.75
CA ALA A 453 1.28 20.92 13.36
C ALA A 453 2.33 21.27 12.30
N MET A 454 2.42 20.50 11.21
CA MET A 454 3.27 20.83 10.07
C MET A 454 2.95 22.23 9.52
N LEU A 455 1.67 22.53 9.28
CA LEU A 455 1.25 23.86 8.81
C LEU A 455 1.60 24.97 9.79
N VAL A 456 1.35 24.76 11.09
CA VAL A 456 1.65 25.73 12.15
C VAL A 456 3.15 26.00 12.28
N ILE A 457 4.01 24.99 12.12
CA ILE A 457 5.47 25.14 12.22
C ILE A 457 6.02 26.04 11.11
N VAL A 458 5.51 25.90 9.88
CA VAL A 458 5.95 26.74 8.75
C VAL A 458 5.12 28.02 8.58
N ARG A 459 4.22 28.33 9.52
CA ARG A 459 3.30 29.48 9.52
C ARG A 459 3.92 30.78 9.00
N ARG A 460 5.07 31.19 9.56
CA ARG A 460 5.73 32.47 9.20
C ARG A 460 6.07 32.54 7.71
N ARG A 461 6.49 31.41 7.12
CA ARG A 461 6.82 31.32 5.70
C ARG A 461 5.57 31.31 4.83
N LEU A 462 4.50 30.65 5.29
CA LEU A 462 3.21 30.60 4.59
C LEU A 462 2.52 31.95 4.53
N LEU A 463 2.52 32.71 5.64
CA LEU A 463 1.92 34.05 5.70
C LEU A 463 2.66 35.06 4.82
N ALA A 464 3.97 34.90 4.65
CA ALA A 464 4.78 35.75 3.78
C ALA A 464 4.74 35.34 2.30
N GLY A 465 4.32 34.10 2.00
CA GLY A 465 4.35 33.53 0.66
C GLY A 465 3.06 33.76 -0.13
N ASP A 466 3.18 33.70 -1.44
CA ASP A 466 2.10 33.68 -2.42
C ASP A 466 1.65 32.24 -2.74
N PHE A 467 0.67 32.08 -3.64
CA PHE A 467 0.14 30.77 -4.03
C PHE A 467 1.24 29.78 -4.42
N THR A 468 2.14 30.17 -5.32
CA THR A 468 3.19 29.28 -5.85
C THR A 468 4.24 28.94 -4.79
N SER A 469 4.68 29.93 -4.00
CA SER A 469 5.67 29.70 -2.94
C SER A 469 5.12 28.79 -1.84
N ASN A 470 3.85 29.01 -1.45
CA ASN A 470 3.18 28.20 -0.44
C ASN A 470 2.96 26.77 -0.92
N LEU A 471 2.46 26.58 -2.15
CA LEU A 471 2.25 25.25 -2.70
C LEU A 471 3.57 24.47 -2.82
N LYS A 472 4.63 25.13 -3.31
CA LYS A 472 5.96 24.50 -3.40
C LYS A 472 6.51 24.11 -2.03
N LEU A 473 6.34 24.98 -1.03
CA LEU A 473 6.77 24.72 0.35
C LEU A 473 6.02 23.53 0.97
N LEU A 474 4.72 23.39 0.71
CA LEU A 474 3.92 22.31 1.26
C LEU A 474 4.14 20.98 0.51
N GLN A 475 4.40 21.02 -0.80
CA GLN A 475 4.74 19.82 -1.56
C GLN A 475 6.16 19.31 -1.28
N HIS A 476 7.07 20.18 -0.85
CA HIS A 476 8.45 19.86 -0.48
C HIS A 476 8.72 20.37 0.93
N TYR A 477 8.15 19.68 1.90
CA TYR A 477 8.17 20.12 3.29
C TYR A 477 9.62 20.19 3.81
N PRO A 478 10.01 21.26 4.53
CA PRO A 478 11.38 21.43 4.98
C PRO A 478 11.73 20.44 6.09
N SER A 479 13.01 20.07 6.17
CA SER A 479 13.55 19.27 7.27
C SER A 479 13.19 19.92 8.61
N THR A 480 12.51 19.17 9.47
CA THR A 480 11.97 19.66 10.74
C THR A 480 12.37 18.69 11.85
N ASN A 481 12.62 19.22 13.06
CA ASN A 481 12.85 18.37 14.22
C ASN A 481 11.57 17.60 14.57
N ILE A 482 11.59 16.28 14.46
CA ILE A 482 10.42 15.42 14.66
C ILE A 482 9.91 15.49 16.10
N SER A 483 10.78 15.51 17.10
CA SER A 483 10.35 15.66 18.51
C SER A 483 9.59 16.95 18.74
N HIS A 484 10.02 18.06 18.13
CA HIS A 484 9.28 19.32 18.18
C HIS A 484 7.97 19.27 17.41
N LEU A 485 7.95 18.63 16.23
CA LEU A 485 6.72 18.41 15.46
C LEU A 485 5.67 17.64 16.26
N LEU A 486 6.06 16.52 16.86
CA LEU A 486 5.19 15.68 17.68
C LEU A 486 4.73 16.41 18.95
N TYR A 487 5.61 17.19 19.58
CA TYR A 487 5.24 18.05 20.70
C TYR A 487 4.16 19.08 20.32
N VAL A 488 4.32 19.77 19.18
CA VAL A 488 3.31 20.71 18.68
C VAL A 488 2.01 19.97 18.36
N ALA A 489 2.06 18.80 17.73
CA ALA A 489 0.89 17.99 17.43
C ALA A 489 0.11 17.57 18.69
N ASP A 490 0.80 17.18 19.76
CA ASP A 490 0.16 16.84 21.04
C ASP A 490 -0.47 18.07 21.71
N LYS A 491 0.13 19.26 21.57
CA LYS A 491 -0.49 20.53 22.03
C LYS A 491 -1.75 20.91 21.27
N LEU A 492 -1.94 20.41 20.05
CA LEU A 492 -3.17 20.58 19.27
C LEU A 492 -4.25 19.57 19.67
N ARG A 493 -4.03 18.72 20.68
CA ARG A 493 -5.08 17.89 21.24
C ARG A 493 -6.14 18.80 21.87
N THR A 494 -7.32 18.87 21.25
CA THR A 494 -8.46 19.57 21.82
C THR A 494 -8.92 18.78 23.04
N HIS A 495 -8.65 19.27 24.24
CA HIS A 495 -9.47 18.86 25.38
C HIS A 495 -10.86 19.40 25.08
N SER A 496 -11.82 18.52 24.77
CA SER A 496 -13.22 18.85 25.04
C SER A 496 -13.28 19.15 26.53
N THR A 497 -13.19 20.44 26.87
CA THR A 497 -13.74 20.94 28.12
C THR A 497 -15.23 20.62 28.03
N GLY A 498 -15.59 19.48 28.61
CA GLY A 498 -16.96 19.00 28.71
C GLY A 498 -17.84 19.92 29.52
#